data_AF-A0A8J8J033-F1
#
_entry.id   AF-A0A8J8J033-F1
#
_cell.length_a   1.000
_cell.length_b   1.000
_cell.length_c   1.000
_cell.angle_alpha   90.00
_cell.angle_beta   90.00
_cell.angle_gamma   90.00
#
_symmetry.space_group_name_H-M   'P 1'
#
loop_
_entity.id
_entity.type
_entity.pdbx_description
1 polymer ?
#
loop_
_entity_poly.entity_id
_entity_poly.type
_entity_poly.pdbx_seq_one_letter_code
_entity_poly.pdbx_strand_id
1 'polypeptide(L)'
;MGLKTLAKLYRVARGDEKAARAWELVRAAARYSLHEPYWDFLRENFDVRAEEVKEAMRFLEERGELQIKRSIDGKRLYVSTLKDIRENPVRLDRWLRLT
;
A
#
# COMPACT_ATOMS: atom_id res chain seq x y z
N MET A 1 3.97 -14.93 1.18
CA MET A 1 2.50 -14.82 1.40
C MET A 1 1.89 -14.07 0.23
N GLY A 2 0.76 -14.52 -0.33
CA GLY A 2 0.16 -13.91 -1.52
C GLY A 2 -0.54 -12.58 -1.21
N LEU A 3 -0.65 -11.69 -2.20
CA LEU A 3 -1.22 -10.35 -2.04
C LEU A 3 -2.67 -10.38 -1.52
N LYS A 4 -3.48 -11.34 -1.99
CA LYS A 4 -4.85 -11.59 -1.49
C LYS A 4 -4.90 -11.90 0.00
N THR A 5 -3.95 -12.68 0.50
CA THR A 5 -3.87 -13.03 1.92
C THR A 5 -3.53 -11.79 2.74
N LEU A 6 -2.61 -10.95 2.27
CA LEU A 6 -2.27 -9.68 2.93
C LEU A 6 -3.46 -8.73 2.99
N ALA A 7 -4.26 -8.63 1.92
CA ALA A 7 -5.48 -7.82 1.91
C ALA A 7 -6.51 -8.32 2.94
N LYS A 8 -6.72 -9.64 3.03
CA LYS A 8 -7.58 -10.25 4.04
C LYS A 8 -7.09 -9.98 5.47
N LEU A 9 -5.79 -10.14 5.73
CA LEU A 9 -5.18 -9.89 7.04
C LEU A 9 -5.32 -8.43 7.46
N TYR A 10 -5.04 -7.48 6.55
CA TYR A 10 -5.27 -6.06 6.82
C TYR A 10 -6.72 -5.76 7.20
N ARG A 11 -7.70 -6.35 6.50
CA ARG A 11 -9.13 -6.11 6.74
C ARG A 11 -9.58 -6.55 8.14
N VAL A 12 -9.03 -7.67 8.64
CA VAL A 12 -9.40 -8.20 9.96
C VAL A 12 -8.56 -7.64 11.10
N ALA A 13 -7.36 -7.10 10.82
CA ALA A 13 -6.49 -6.52 11.81
C ALA A 13 -7.09 -5.28 12.51
N ARG A 14 -6.67 -5.04 13.76
CA ARG A 14 -7.13 -3.95 14.63
C ARG A 14 -5.96 -3.38 15.42
N GLY A 15 -6.15 -2.19 15.99
CA GLY A 15 -5.13 -1.52 16.80
C GLY A 15 -3.83 -1.29 16.03
N ASP A 16 -2.71 -1.42 16.73
CA ASP A 16 -1.38 -1.17 16.15
C ASP A 16 -0.94 -2.23 15.13
N GLU A 17 -1.44 -3.47 15.23
CA GLU A 17 -1.16 -4.51 14.23
C GLU A 17 -1.68 -4.09 12.84
N LYS A 18 -2.77 -3.31 12.80
CA LYS A 18 -3.36 -2.86 11.52
C LYS A 18 -2.39 -2.03 10.69
N ALA A 19 -1.53 -1.23 11.33
CA ALA A 19 -0.50 -0.45 10.63
C ALA A 19 0.57 -1.36 10.00
N ALA A 20 1.05 -2.36 10.75
CA ALA A 20 1.99 -3.35 10.22
C ALA A 20 1.39 -4.09 9.01
N ARG A 21 0.13 -4.56 9.11
CA ARG A 21 -0.56 -5.24 8.00
C ARG A 21 -0.80 -4.33 6.80
N ALA A 22 -1.14 -3.05 7.03
CA ALA A 22 -1.29 -2.08 5.95
C ALA A 22 0.04 -1.90 5.20
N TRP A 23 1.16 -1.78 5.91
CA TRP A 23 2.48 -1.70 5.29
C TRP A 23 2.92 -2.96 4.55
N GLU A 24 2.60 -4.14 5.09
CA GLU A 24 2.81 -5.41 4.38
C GLU A 24 2.07 -5.42 3.03
N LEU A 25 0.78 -5.06 3.04
CA LEU A 25 -0.04 -5.00 1.83
C LEU A 25 0.50 -3.96 0.84
N VAL A 26 0.77 -2.74 1.28
CA VAL A 26 1.23 -1.63 0.43
C VAL A 26 2.57 -1.95 -0.22
N ARG A 27 3.53 -2.52 0.53
CA ARG A 27 4.82 -2.96 -0.03
C ARG A 27 4.67 -4.05 -1.06
N ALA A 28 3.86 -5.07 -0.74
CA ALA A 28 3.65 -6.17 -1.64
C ALA A 28 3.00 -5.68 -2.94
N ALA A 29 2.05 -4.75 -2.86
CA ALA A 29 1.43 -4.11 -4.01
C ALA A 29 2.46 -3.26 -4.81
N ALA A 30 3.29 -2.48 -4.10
CA ALA A 30 4.30 -1.61 -4.71
C ALA A 30 5.29 -2.36 -5.61
N ARG A 31 5.63 -3.62 -5.31
CA ARG A 31 6.52 -4.44 -6.16
C ARG A 31 6.05 -4.55 -7.61
N TYR A 32 4.74 -4.44 -7.83
CA TYR A 32 4.10 -4.58 -9.14
C TYR A 32 3.74 -3.23 -9.78
N SER A 33 4.19 -2.10 -9.20
CA SER A 33 3.77 -0.74 -9.61
C SER A 33 4.15 -0.32 -11.03
N LEU A 34 5.01 -1.09 -11.72
CA LEU A 34 5.38 -0.85 -13.12
C LEU A 34 4.49 -1.57 -14.13
N HIS A 35 3.65 -2.51 -13.70
CA HIS A 35 2.71 -3.16 -14.61
C HIS A 35 1.55 -2.19 -14.91
N GLU A 36 1.24 -2.02 -16.19
CA GLU A 36 0.15 -1.17 -16.66
C GLU A 36 -0.80 -1.99 -17.56
N PRO A 37 -2.13 -1.90 -17.37
CA PRO A 37 -2.86 -1.11 -16.36
C PRO A 37 -2.76 -1.72 -14.95
N TYR A 38 -2.24 -0.95 -14.00
CA TYR A 38 -1.83 -1.46 -12.68
C TYR A 38 -2.97 -2.13 -11.89
N TRP A 39 -4.14 -1.50 -11.85
CA TRP A 39 -5.27 -2.01 -11.08
C TRP A 39 -5.88 -3.27 -11.68
N ASP A 40 -5.93 -3.37 -13.01
CA ASP A 40 -6.37 -4.57 -13.70
C ASP A 40 -5.38 -5.71 -13.50
N PHE A 41 -4.07 -5.42 -13.57
CA PHE A 41 -3.03 -6.39 -13.26
C PHE A 41 -3.21 -6.99 -11.86
N LEU A 42 -3.47 -6.17 -10.83
CA LEU A 42 -3.71 -6.68 -9.48
C LEU A 42 -4.97 -7.53 -9.37
N ARG A 43 -6.06 -7.10 -10.04
CA ARG A 43 -7.33 -7.83 -10.06
C ARG A 43 -7.17 -9.20 -10.70
N GLU A 44 -6.51 -9.27 -11.86
CA GLU A 44 -6.42 -10.49 -12.66
C GLU A 44 -5.42 -11.50 -12.11
N ASN A 45 -4.28 -11.03 -11.59
CA ASN A 45 -3.21 -11.93 -11.13
C ASN A 45 -3.32 -12.30 -9.65
N PHE A 46 -3.96 -11.47 -8.84
CA PHE A 46 -4.02 -11.65 -7.40
C PHE A 46 -5.42 -11.63 -6.81
N ASP A 47 -6.46 -11.34 -7.60
CA ASP A 47 -7.84 -11.15 -7.11
C ASP A 47 -7.89 -10.11 -5.96
N VAL A 48 -7.18 -9.00 -6.16
CA VAL A 48 -7.13 -7.86 -5.24
C VAL A 48 -7.69 -6.64 -5.95
N ARG A 49 -8.68 -6.00 -5.32
CA ARG A 49 -9.32 -4.78 -5.84
C ARG A 49 -8.50 -3.56 -5.49
N ALA A 50 -8.60 -2.53 -6.33
CA ALA A 50 -7.89 -1.27 -6.12
C ALA A 50 -8.21 -0.66 -4.75
N GLU A 51 -9.48 -0.75 -4.33
CA GLU A 51 -9.99 -0.17 -3.09
C GLU A 51 -9.36 -0.80 -1.85
N GLU A 52 -8.99 -2.08 -1.88
CA GLU A 52 -8.30 -2.74 -0.76
C GLU A 52 -6.92 -2.13 -0.50
N VAL A 53 -6.16 -1.87 -1.57
CA VAL A 53 -4.85 -1.23 -1.48
C VAL A 53 -4.98 0.26 -1.17
N LYS A 54 -5.92 0.97 -1.82
CA LYS A 54 -6.17 2.39 -1.57
C LYS A 54 -6.64 2.65 -0.14
N GLU A 55 -7.44 1.77 0.44
CA GLU A 55 -7.86 1.86 1.84
C GLU A 55 -6.66 1.75 2.78
N ALA A 56 -5.80 0.73 2.60
CA ALA A 56 -4.59 0.60 3.40
C ALA A 56 -3.65 1.81 3.27
N MET A 57 -3.47 2.35 2.06
CA MET A 57 -2.69 3.57 1.86
C MET A 57 -3.31 4.78 2.58
N ARG A 58 -4.64 4.95 2.50
CA ARG A 58 -5.33 6.04 3.20
C ARG A 58 -5.22 5.91 4.71
N PHE A 59 -5.35 4.70 5.24
CA PHE A 59 -5.18 4.42 6.66
C PHE A 59 -3.78 4.81 7.14
N LEU A 60 -2.74 4.49 6.38
CA LEU A 60 -1.37 4.92 6.69
C LEU A 60 -1.18 6.44 6.56
N GLU A 61 -1.88 7.09 5.61
CA GLU A 61 -1.90 8.55 5.47
C GLU A 61 -2.55 9.24 6.66
N GLU A 62 -3.67 8.72 7.16
CA GLU A 62 -4.39 9.22 8.33
C GLU A 62 -3.56 9.09 9.62
N ARG A 63 -2.69 8.08 9.72
CA ARG A 63 -1.75 7.91 10.84
C ARG A 63 -0.45 8.72 10.71
N GLY A 64 -0.25 9.41 9.58
CA GLY A 64 0.98 10.15 9.30
C GLY A 64 2.18 9.25 8.94
N GLU A 65 1.96 7.97 8.65
CA GLU A 65 3.01 7.02 8.27
C GLU A 65 3.35 7.09 6.77
N LEU A 66 2.37 7.44 5.94
CA LEU A 66 2.51 7.55 4.49
C LEU A 66 2.02 8.92 4.01
N GLN A 67 2.71 9.53 3.06
CA GLN A 67 2.17 10.68 2.34
C GLN A 67 1.82 10.27 0.91
N ILE A 68 0.54 10.21 0.57
CA ILE A 68 0.13 9.87 -0.79
C ILE A 68 0.30 11.11 -1.66
N LYS A 69 1.06 10.98 -2.75
CA LYS A 69 1.26 12.06 -3.72
C LYS A 69 -0.06 12.64 -4.21
N ARG A 70 -0.05 13.93 -4.53
CA ARG A 70 -1.20 14.66 -5.07
C ARG A 70 -0.84 15.27 -6.42
N SER A 71 -1.80 15.32 -7.35
CA SER A 71 -1.68 16.16 -8.55
C SER A 71 -1.84 17.63 -8.17
N ILE A 72 -1.58 18.53 -9.12
CA ILE A 72 -1.82 19.98 -8.96
C ILE A 72 -3.29 20.25 -8.58
N ASP A 73 -4.23 19.49 -9.13
CA ASP A 73 -5.66 19.56 -8.80
C ASP A 73 -6.04 18.90 -7.45
N GLY A 74 -5.06 18.47 -6.65
CA GLY A 74 -5.30 17.82 -5.36
C GLY A 74 -5.76 16.35 -5.43
N LYS A 75 -5.72 15.71 -6.60
CA LYS A 75 -6.13 14.29 -6.74
C LYS A 75 -5.05 13.35 -6.21
N ARG A 76 -5.45 12.28 -5.50
CA ARG A 76 -4.53 11.26 -4.97
C ARG A 76 -3.88 10.45 -6.09
N LEU A 77 -2.56 10.40 -6.10
CA LEU A 77 -1.74 9.66 -7.06
C LEU A 77 -1.20 8.37 -6.43
N TYR A 78 -2.10 7.40 -6.24
CA TYR A 78 -1.79 6.12 -5.58
C TYR A 78 -0.68 5.34 -6.28
N VAL A 79 -0.78 5.12 -7.59
CA VAL A 79 0.20 4.32 -8.33
C VAL A 79 1.57 5.00 -8.38
N SER A 80 1.62 6.33 -8.52
CA SER A 80 2.89 7.07 -8.42
C SER A 80 3.52 6.94 -7.04
N THR A 81 2.71 6.99 -5.97
CA THR A 81 3.19 6.76 -4.60
C THR A 81 3.74 5.34 -4.44
N LEU A 82 3.10 4.33 -5.03
CA LEU A 82 3.58 2.95 -5.02
C LEU A 82 4.87 2.76 -5.81
N LYS A 83 5.03 3.45 -6.95
CA LYS A 83 6.29 3.50 -7.73
C LYS A 83 7.43 4.06 -6.87
N ASP A 84 7.19 5.13 -6.12
CA ASP A 84 8.18 5.69 -5.18
C ASP A 84 8.53 4.73 -4.03
N ILE A 85 7.53 4.06 -3.44
CA ILE A 85 7.76 3.09 -2.35
C ILE A 85 8.62 1.93 -2.84
N ARG A 86 8.42 1.49 -4.09
CA ARG A 86 9.24 0.45 -4.72
C ARG A 86 10.69 0.88 -4.89
N GLU A 87 10.94 2.12 -5.27
CA GLU A 87 12.29 2.66 -5.48
C GLU A 87 13.01 2.99 -4.17
N ASN A 88 12.27 3.47 -3.16
CA ASN A 88 12.82 3.94 -1.89
C ASN A 88 12.16 3.26 -0.68
N PRO A 89 12.40 1.95 -0.47
CA PRO A 89 11.84 1.22 0.67
C PRO A 89 12.34 1.74 2.04
N VAL A 90 13.45 2.49 2.09
CA VAL A 90 14.15 2.91 3.32
C VAL A 90 13.32 3.81 4.24
N ARG A 91 12.32 4.55 3.72
CA ARG A 91 11.39 5.34 4.57
C ARG A 91 10.63 4.48 5.59
N LEU A 92 10.63 3.16 5.40
CA LEU A 92 9.90 2.17 6.17
C LEU A 92 10.75 1.42 7.21
N ASP A 93 12.04 1.22 6.97
CA ASP A 93 12.95 0.59 7.95
C ASP A 93 13.09 1.45 9.21
N ARG A 94 12.86 2.76 9.08
CA ARG A 94 12.79 3.69 10.22
C ARG A 94 11.54 3.52 11.10
N TRP A 95 10.48 2.89 10.58
CA TRP A 95 9.20 2.66 11.27
C TRP A 95 9.07 1.23 11.83
N LEU A 96 9.63 0.22 11.15
CA LEU A 96 9.69 -1.14 11.71
C LEU A 96 10.73 -1.31 12.81
N ARG A 97 11.62 -0.33 13.02
CA ARG A 97 12.55 -0.27 14.16
C ARG A 97 11.89 0.25 15.44
N LEU A 98 10.71 -0.28 15.75
CA LEU A 98 10.29 -0.43 17.14
C LEU A 98 10.60 -1.89 17.52
N THR A 99 11.81 -2.04 18.07
CA THR A 99 12.51 -3.25 18.57
C THR A 99 13.43 -3.96 17.59
#